data_AF-A0A2N3KYM0-F1
#
_entry.id   AF-A0A2N3KYM0-F1
#
_cell.length_a   1.000
_cell.length_b   1.000
_cell.length_c   1.000
_cell.angle_alpha   90.00
_cell.angle_beta   90.00
_cell.angle_gamma   90.00
#
_symmetry.space_group_name_H-M   'P 1'
#
loop_
_entity.id
_entity.type
_entity.pdbx_description
1 polymer ?
#
loop_
_entity_poly.entity_id
_entity_poly.type
_entity_poly.pdbx_seq_one_letter_code
_entity_poly.pdbx_strand_id
1 'polypeptide(L)'
;METQTASEDKPQTAASSRIPDRVTATDAALTLIRTLKDIHGPVMFHQSGGCCDGSAPMCFALGDFKTGAQDVLLGEIEGSPFYIGKAQYEYWRHTQLIIDVVDGRGGMFSLEGPEGKRFLTRSRVFSDDEWAALKDSEQTDQTA
;
A
#
# COMPACT_ATOMS: atom_id res chain seq x y z
N MET A 1 17.56 -29.12 -44.40
CA MET A 1 16.61 -28.13 -44.94
C MET A 1 15.25 -28.75 -44.77
N GLU A 2 14.36 -28.34 -43.87
CA GLU A 2 14.11 -27.05 -43.18
C GLU A 2 13.47 -27.40 -41.81
N THR A 3 14.12 -26.99 -40.71
CA THR A 3 13.57 -26.07 -39.68
C THR A 3 12.03 -26.05 -39.55
N GLN A 4 11.52 -26.57 -38.42
CA GLN A 4 10.21 -26.18 -37.91
C GLN A 4 10.38 -25.46 -36.57
N THR A 5 10.04 -24.19 -36.63
CA THR A 5 10.17 -23.13 -35.64
C THR A 5 9.24 -23.38 -34.46
N ALA A 6 9.77 -23.16 -33.25
CA ALA A 6 8.98 -23.09 -32.02
C ALA A 6 7.93 -21.98 -32.13
N SER A 7 6.68 -22.30 -31.80
CA SER A 7 5.64 -21.30 -31.59
C SER A 7 5.89 -20.65 -30.24
N GLU A 8 6.27 -19.38 -30.29
CA GLU A 8 6.39 -18.51 -29.12
C GLU A 8 4.98 -18.25 -28.57
N ASP A 9 4.67 -18.86 -27.42
CA ASP A 9 3.52 -18.50 -26.62
C ASP A 9 3.80 -17.14 -25.99
N LYS A 10 3.26 -16.09 -26.62
CA LYS A 10 3.28 -14.73 -26.12
C LYS A 10 2.11 -14.58 -25.15
N PRO A 11 2.32 -14.38 -23.84
CA PRO A 11 1.24 -13.98 -22.97
C PRO A 11 0.88 -12.53 -23.31
N GLN A 12 -0.24 -12.38 -24.01
CA GLN A 12 -0.91 -11.12 -24.24
C GLN A 12 -1.93 -10.91 -23.12
N THR A 13 -1.65 -9.99 -22.20
CA THR A 13 -2.68 -9.42 -21.32
C THR A 13 -2.71 -7.93 -21.52
N ALA A 14 -3.74 -7.47 -22.24
CA ALA A 14 -4.07 -6.07 -22.40
C ALA A 14 -4.38 -5.45 -21.03
N ALA A 15 -3.62 -4.43 -20.64
CA ALA A 15 -3.92 -3.62 -19.47
C ALA A 15 -5.12 -2.72 -19.81
N SER A 16 -6.29 -3.06 -19.30
CA SER A 16 -7.43 -2.14 -19.24
C SER A 16 -7.01 -0.91 -18.43
N SER A 17 -7.21 0.29 -18.98
CA SER A 17 -6.83 1.59 -18.38
C SER A 17 -7.68 1.93 -17.14
N ARG A 18 -7.51 1.17 -16.07
CA ARG A 18 -8.04 1.48 -14.74
C ARG A 18 -6.95 2.23 -13.97
N ILE A 19 -7.31 3.33 -13.32
CA ILE A 19 -6.42 4.03 -12.40
C ILE A 19 -5.97 3.01 -11.33
N PRO A 20 -4.66 2.78 -11.17
CA PRO A 20 -4.17 1.80 -10.22
C PRO A 20 -4.30 2.32 -8.79
N ASP A 21 -4.51 1.41 -7.83
CA ASP A 21 -4.47 1.77 -6.41
C ASP A 21 -3.05 2.19 -6.01
N ARG A 22 -2.92 3.22 -5.17
CA ARG A 22 -1.62 3.67 -4.66
C ARG A 22 -1.06 2.76 -3.57
N VAL A 23 -1.93 2.04 -2.88
CA VAL A 23 -1.59 1.08 -1.84
C VAL A 23 -2.44 -0.18 -1.99
N THR A 24 -1.80 -1.34 -1.89
CA THR A 24 -2.44 -2.65 -1.88
C THR A 24 -1.89 -3.49 -0.72
N ALA A 25 -2.47 -4.67 -0.49
CA ALA A 25 -2.00 -5.58 0.55
C ALA A 25 -1.94 -7.02 0.03
N THR A 26 -1.01 -7.81 0.55
CA THR A 26 -0.94 -9.26 0.30
C THR A 26 -2.06 -10.00 1.04
N ASP A 27 -2.42 -11.20 0.60
CA ASP A 27 -3.45 -12.02 1.26
C ASP A 27 -3.14 -12.28 2.75
N ALA A 28 -1.85 -12.42 3.07
CA ALA A 28 -1.39 -12.58 4.44
C ALA A 28 -1.63 -11.32 5.27
N ALA A 29 -1.34 -10.13 4.71
CA ALA A 29 -1.65 -8.87 5.36
C ALA A 29 -3.16 -8.66 5.51
N LEU A 30 -3.96 -8.95 4.49
CA LEU A 30 -5.43 -8.86 4.55
C LEU A 30 -6.01 -9.77 5.65
N THR A 31 -5.48 -10.98 5.79
CA THR A 31 -5.89 -11.91 6.85
C THR A 31 -5.60 -11.34 8.23
N LEU A 32 -4.40 -10.80 8.45
CA LEU A 32 -4.06 -10.17 9.71
C LEU A 32 -4.93 -8.93 9.99
N ILE A 33 -5.21 -8.09 8.98
CA ILE A 33 -6.09 -6.92 9.13
C ILE A 33 -7.48 -7.33 9.61
N ARG A 34 -8.05 -8.40 9.05
CA ARG A 34 -9.35 -8.92 9.49
C ARG A 34 -9.31 -9.38 10.95
N THR A 35 -8.29 -10.14 11.34
CA THR A 35 -8.09 -10.55 12.74
C THR A 35 -8.03 -9.34 13.67
N LEU A 36 -7.26 -8.31 13.32
CA LEU A 36 -7.14 -7.10 14.13
C LEU A 36 -8.47 -6.34 14.21
N LYS A 37 -9.24 -6.31 13.11
CA LYS A 37 -10.57 -5.69 13.11
C LYS A 37 -11.57 -6.44 14.00
N ASP A 38 -11.50 -7.77 14.03
CA ASP A 38 -12.35 -8.59 14.89
C ASP A 38 -12.03 -8.37 16.39
N ILE A 39 -10.76 -8.10 16.72
CA ILE A 39 -10.31 -7.88 18.11
C ILE A 39 -10.53 -6.44 18.56
N HIS A 40 -10.20 -5.46 17.71
CA HIS A 40 -10.08 -4.05 18.09
C HIS A 40 -11.17 -3.14 17.49
N GLY A 41 -12.02 -3.67 16.60
CA GLY A 41 -12.94 -2.87 15.80
C GLY A 41 -12.24 -2.22 14.60
N PRO A 42 -12.83 -1.18 13.98
CA PRO A 42 -12.22 -0.51 12.83
C PRO A 42 -10.77 -0.06 13.09
N VAL A 43 -9.88 -0.26 12.12
CA VAL A 43 -8.45 0.07 12.23
C VAL A 43 -8.04 1.09 11.17
N MET A 44 -6.86 1.68 11.34
CA MET A 44 -6.21 2.58 10.38
C MET A 44 -4.71 2.35 10.34
N PHE A 45 -4.07 2.80 9.27
CA PHE A 45 -2.63 2.69 9.07
C PHE A 45 -1.95 4.04 8.96
N HIS A 46 -0.72 4.15 9.48
CA HIS A 46 0.14 5.30 9.27
C HIS A 46 1.59 4.89 9.00
N GLN A 47 2.25 5.59 8.07
CA GLN A 47 3.67 5.42 7.78
C GLN A 47 4.37 6.79 7.68
N SER A 48 5.31 7.07 8.60
CA SER A 48 5.85 8.44 8.82
C SER A 48 7.25 8.73 8.26
N GLY A 49 7.99 7.72 7.78
CA GLY A 49 9.33 7.89 7.17
C GLY A 49 10.50 8.25 8.11
N GLY A 50 10.44 7.96 9.42
CA GLY A 50 11.44 8.40 10.44
C GLY A 50 12.65 7.48 10.73
N CYS A 51 13.67 8.02 11.42
CA CYS A 51 15.07 7.55 11.44
C CYS A 51 15.42 6.21 12.13
N CYS A 52 14.55 5.55 12.91
CA CYS A 52 14.95 4.30 13.62
C CYS A 52 14.30 3.00 13.16
N ASP A 53 13.18 3.02 12.44
CA ASP A 53 12.58 1.84 11.77
C ASP A 53 11.78 2.26 10.50
N GLY A 54 11.93 3.50 10.06
CA GLY A 54 10.98 4.23 9.22
C GLY A 54 10.85 3.69 7.82
N SER A 55 9.96 2.73 7.67
CA SER A 55 9.29 2.34 6.43
C SER A 55 8.16 1.35 6.69
N ALA A 56 8.14 0.71 7.88
CA ALA A 56 7.05 -0.20 8.22
C ALA A 56 5.76 0.56 8.52
N PRO A 57 4.60 0.09 8.03
CA PRO A 57 3.31 0.62 8.43
C PRO A 57 3.05 0.28 9.89
N MET A 58 2.45 1.21 10.62
CA MET A 58 1.85 0.92 11.92
C MET A 58 0.32 0.84 11.79
N CYS A 59 -0.27 -0.12 12.48
CA CYS A 59 -1.71 -0.34 12.56
C CYS A 59 -2.23 0.15 13.91
N PHE A 60 -3.26 1.01 13.89
CA PHE A 60 -3.91 1.59 15.06
C PHE A 60 -5.41 1.32 15.01
N ALA A 61 -6.10 1.42 16.15
CA ALA A 61 -7.56 1.53 16.10
C ALA A 61 -7.95 2.86 15.43
N LEU A 62 -9.05 2.87 14.69
CA LEU A 62 -9.50 4.04 13.95
C LEU A 62 -9.78 5.20 14.91
N GLY A 63 -9.03 6.30 14.76
CA GLY A 63 -9.14 7.50 15.59
C GLY A 63 -8.08 7.64 16.69
N ASP A 64 -7.30 6.59 16.97
CA ASP A 64 -6.24 6.64 17.99
C ASP A 64 -4.99 7.37 17.50
N PHE A 65 -4.72 7.33 16.20
CA PHE A 65 -3.69 8.14 15.56
C PHE A 65 -4.31 9.41 14.97
N LYS A 66 -3.87 10.59 15.42
CA LYS A 66 -4.33 11.88 14.91
C LYS A 66 -3.55 12.28 13.66
N THR A 67 -4.18 12.18 12.50
CA THR A 67 -3.66 12.72 11.24
C THR A 67 -3.78 14.24 11.19
N GLY A 68 -2.87 14.90 10.47
CA GLY A 68 -2.89 16.34 10.24
C GLY A 68 -2.53 16.72 8.81
N ALA A 69 -2.25 18.01 8.58
CA ALA A 69 -1.93 18.55 7.25
C ALA A 69 -0.63 17.99 6.62
N GLN A 70 0.16 17.25 7.40
CA GLN A 70 1.39 16.59 6.94
C GLN A 70 1.18 15.10 6.65
N ASP A 71 -0.06 14.61 6.68
CA ASP A 71 -0.42 13.23 6.38
C ASP A 71 -1.30 13.18 5.15
N VAL A 72 -0.95 12.31 4.21
CA VAL A 72 -1.68 12.10 2.96
C VAL A 72 -2.43 10.78 3.06
N LEU A 73 -3.75 10.80 2.86
CA LEU A 73 -4.53 9.58 2.67
C LEU A 73 -4.11 8.96 1.33
N LEU A 74 -3.41 7.83 1.40
CA LEU A 74 -2.88 7.15 0.22
C LEU A 74 -3.93 6.26 -0.46
N GLY A 75 -4.86 5.73 0.33
CA GLY A 75 -5.93 4.84 -0.11
C GLY A 75 -6.46 4.02 1.05
N GLU A 76 -7.09 2.89 0.75
CA GLU A 76 -7.65 1.96 1.73
C GLU A 76 -7.21 0.53 1.45
N ILE A 77 -6.95 -0.24 2.51
CA ILE A 77 -6.71 -1.69 2.45
C ILE A 77 -7.69 -2.39 3.39
N GLU A 78 -8.46 -3.35 2.87
CA GLU A 78 -9.51 -4.05 3.65
C GLU A 78 -10.50 -3.06 4.34
N GLY A 79 -10.83 -1.95 3.66
CA GLY A 79 -11.68 -0.86 4.18
C GLY A 79 -11.06 -0.07 5.33
N SER A 80 -9.74 -0.15 5.53
CA SER A 80 -8.98 0.56 6.55
C SER A 80 -8.17 1.67 5.88
N PRO A 81 -8.28 2.94 6.31
CA PRO A 81 -7.58 4.04 5.66
C PRO A 81 -6.07 3.95 5.93
N PHE A 82 -5.27 4.20 4.89
CA PHE A 82 -3.81 4.17 4.95
C PHE A 82 -3.24 5.56 4.71
N TYR A 83 -2.60 6.12 5.73
CA TYR A 83 -1.96 7.42 5.67
C TYR A 83 -0.44 7.29 5.55
N ILE A 84 0.17 8.22 4.83
CA ILE A 84 1.62 8.35 4.70
C ILE A 84 2.03 9.79 4.96
N GLY A 85 3.16 9.99 5.65
CA GLY A 85 3.71 11.33 5.87
C GLY A 85 4.04 12.02 4.54
N LYS A 86 3.73 13.31 4.41
CA LYS A 86 3.83 14.09 3.17
C LYS A 86 5.21 14.04 2.52
N ALA A 87 6.29 14.16 3.30
CA ALA A 87 7.65 14.07 2.78
C ALA A 87 7.95 12.67 2.20
N GLN A 88 7.44 11.62 2.84
CA GLN A 88 7.58 10.26 2.33
C GLN A 88 6.70 10.02 1.11
N TYR A 89 5.50 10.60 1.07
CA TYR A 89 4.65 10.60 -0.11
C TYR A 89 5.34 11.25 -1.31
N GLU A 90 5.92 12.44 -1.15
CA GLU A 90 6.62 13.13 -2.25
C GLU A 90 7.75 12.27 -2.83
N TYR A 91 8.45 11.52 -1.99
CA TYR A 91 9.49 10.59 -2.40
C TYR A 91 8.93 9.32 -3.07
N TRP A 92 7.77 8.80 -2.63
CA TRP A 92 7.20 7.52 -3.09
C TRP A 92 6.00 7.65 -4.03
N ARG A 93 5.58 8.86 -4.41
CA ARG A 93 4.36 9.09 -5.21
C ARG A 93 4.31 8.30 -6.51
N HIS A 94 5.46 7.94 -7.08
CA HIS A 94 5.61 7.20 -8.33
C HIS A 94 5.70 5.67 -8.13
N THR A 95 5.43 5.18 -6.93
CA THR A 95 5.41 3.75 -6.60
C THR A 95 4.05 3.32 -6.05
N GLN A 96 3.68 2.07 -6.34
CA GLN A 96 2.61 1.38 -5.62
C GLN A 96 3.19 0.77 -4.36
N LEU A 97 2.60 1.07 -3.21
CA LEU A 97 2.96 0.40 -1.95
C LEU A 97 2.19 -0.91 -1.84
N ILE A 98 2.90 -1.96 -1.44
CA ILE A 98 2.35 -3.29 -1.25
C ILE A 98 2.61 -3.68 0.19
N ILE A 99 1.56 -3.70 1.00
CA ILE A 99 1.64 -4.00 2.42
C ILE A 99 1.64 -5.51 2.61
N ASP A 100 2.68 -6.01 3.25
CA ASP A 100 2.91 -7.41 3.54
C ASP A 100 3.04 -7.63 5.05
N VAL A 101 3.15 -8.88 5.47
CA VAL A 101 3.35 -9.26 6.88
C VAL A 101 4.45 -10.30 6.99
N VAL A 102 5.28 -10.14 8.02
CA VAL A 102 6.32 -11.12 8.36
C VAL A 102 6.29 -11.42 9.85
N ASP A 103 6.89 -12.54 10.25
CA ASP A 103 7.12 -12.83 11.66
C ASP A 103 8.09 -11.81 12.26
N GLY A 104 7.80 -11.38 13.49
CA GLY A 104 8.66 -10.46 14.21
C GLY A 104 7.89 -9.56 15.16
N ARG A 105 8.63 -8.75 15.91
CA ARG A 105 8.03 -7.76 16.79
C ARG A 105 7.63 -6.54 15.95
N GLY A 106 6.33 -6.25 15.88
CA GLY A 106 5.81 -5.00 15.33
C GLY A 106 6.29 -3.76 16.10
N GLY A 107 5.95 -2.58 15.58
CA GLY A 107 6.21 -1.33 16.29
C GLY A 107 5.56 -1.35 17.67
N MET A 108 6.17 -0.70 18.67
CA MET A 108 5.71 -0.74 20.07
C MET A 108 4.22 -0.38 20.24
N PHE A 109 3.69 0.44 19.34
CA PHE A 109 2.31 0.94 19.36
C PHE A 109 1.41 0.31 18.30
N SER A 110 1.93 -0.66 17.53
CA SER A 110 1.21 -1.29 16.43
C SER A 110 0.39 -2.49 16.94
N LEU A 111 -0.88 -2.57 16.53
CA LEU A 111 -1.83 -3.54 17.06
C LEU A 111 -1.45 -5.01 16.81
N GLU A 112 -0.65 -5.31 15.79
CA GLU A 112 -0.24 -6.69 15.48
C GLU A 112 0.87 -7.24 16.39
N GLY A 113 1.47 -6.40 17.24
CA GLY A 113 2.57 -6.79 18.12
C GLY A 113 2.29 -8.06 18.96
N PRO A 114 1.11 -8.19 19.62
CA PRO A 114 0.73 -9.39 20.37
C PRO A 114 0.60 -10.67 19.52
N GLU A 115 0.36 -10.54 18.21
CA GLU A 115 0.25 -11.67 17.28
C GLU A 115 1.64 -12.21 16.85
N GLY A 116 2.73 -11.61 17.32
CA GLY A 116 4.10 -11.97 16.92
C GLY A 116 4.40 -11.66 15.45
N LYS A 117 3.64 -10.73 14.86
CA LYS A 117 3.76 -10.27 13.48
C LYS A 117 4.25 -8.84 13.43
N ARG A 118 4.67 -8.42 12.23
CA ARG A 118 4.87 -7.02 11.87
C ARG A 118 4.49 -6.78 10.42
N PHE A 119 3.91 -5.61 10.14
CA PHE A 119 3.71 -5.18 8.76
C PHE A 119 5.03 -4.78 8.10
N LEU A 120 5.10 -4.96 6.78
CA LEU A 120 6.24 -4.66 5.94
C LEU A 120 5.76 -3.94 4.68
N THR A 121 6.37 -2.82 4.35
CA THR A 121 6.09 -2.16 3.06
C THR A 121 7.06 -2.64 2.00
N ARG A 122 6.51 -3.24 0.94
CA ARG A 122 7.18 -3.43 -0.35
C ARG A 122 6.71 -2.36 -1.31
N SER A 123 7.43 -2.19 -2.42
CA SER A 123 6.98 -1.28 -3.47
C SER A 123 7.36 -1.77 -4.85
N ARG A 124 6.60 -1.30 -5.85
CA ARG A 124 6.97 -1.37 -7.27
C ARG A 124 6.81 0.01 -7.90
N VAL A 125 7.61 0.32 -8.89
CA VAL A 125 7.42 1.53 -9.69
C VAL A 125 6.18 1.34 -10.58
N PHE A 126 5.35 2.38 -10.70
CA PHE A 126 4.26 2.37 -11.68
C PHE A 126 4.83 2.35 -13.10
N SER A 127 4.16 1.64 -14.01
CA SER A 127 4.41 1.83 -15.45
C SER A 127 4.05 3.26 -15.88
N ASP A 128 4.53 3.68 -17.04
CA ASP A 128 4.25 5.03 -17.57
C ASP A 128 2.74 5.26 -17.76
N ASP A 129 2.01 4.26 -18.24
CA ASP A 129 0.56 4.32 -18.42
C ASP A 129 -0.20 4.43 -17.09
N GLU A 130 0.21 3.64 -16.09
CA GLU A 130 -0.32 3.69 -14.72
C GLU A 130 -0.07 5.07 -14.07
N TRP A 131 1.13 5.61 -14.26
CA TRP A 131 1.51 6.91 -13.71
C TRP A 131 0.80 8.07 -14.41
N ALA A 132 0.59 7.97 -15.73
CA ALA A 132 -0.21 8.92 -16.49
C ALA A 132 -1.66 8.95 -15.97
N ALA A 133 -2.30 7.78 -15.86
CA ALA A 133 -3.67 7.66 -15.38
C ALA A 133 -3.88 8.27 -13.97
N LEU A 134 -2.91 8.07 -13.06
CA LEU A 134 -2.95 8.67 -11.72
C LEU A 134 -2.86 10.21 -11.74
N LYS A 135 -1.99 10.78 -12.59
CA LYS A 135 -1.86 12.24 -12.69
C LYS A 135 -3.12 12.87 -13.27
N ASP A 136 -3.73 12.23 -14.27
CA ASP A 136 -4.93 12.72 -14.92
C ASP A 136 -6.13 12.72 -13.95
N SER A 137 -6.23 11.70 -13.08
CA SER A 137 -7.27 11.67 -12.05
C SER A 137 -7.09 12.77 -10.99
N GLU A 138 -5.86 13.01 -10.54
CA GLU A 138 -5.55 14.04 -9.54
C GLU A 138 -5.80 15.47 -10.05
N GLN A 139 -5.63 15.72 -11.35
CA GLN A 139 -5.93 17.01 -11.96
C GLN A 139 -7.43 17.28 -12.08
N THR A 140 -8.22 16.22 -12.27
CA THR A 140 -9.69 16.31 -12.34
C THR A 140 -10.28 16.71 -10.98
N ASP A 141 -9.76 16.15 -9.89
CA ASP A 141 -10.23 16.45 -8.52
C ASP A 141 -9.85 17.86 -8.03
N GLN A 142 -8.88 18.54 -8.65
CA GLN A 142 -8.45 19.90 -8.28
C GLN A 142 -9.11 21.02 -9.10
N THR A 143 -9.90 20.67 -10.12
CA THR A 143 -10.57 21.63 -11.02
C THR A 143 -12.09 21.71 -10.77
N ALA A 144 -12.62 20.93 -9.82
CA ALA A 144 -14.03 20.93 -9.40
C ALA A 144 -14.22 21.70 -8.09
#